data_AF-A0A7Y3BUP8-F1
#
_entry.id   AF-A0A7Y3BUP8-F1
#
_cell.length_a   1.000
_cell.length_b   1.000
_cell.length_c   1.000
_cell.angle_alpha   90.00
_cell.angle_beta   90.00
_cell.angle_gamma   90.00
#
_symmetry.space_group_name_H-M   'P 1'
#
loop_
_entity.id
_entity.type
_entity.pdbx_description
1 polymer ?
#
loop_
_entity_poly.entity_id
_entity_poly.type
_entity_poly.pdbx_seq_one_letter_code
_entity_poly.pdbx_strand_id
1 'polypeptide(L)'
;MAASLREIGALVLCGLLAAGCAKGTGEGSAVGQVWAPDCGLDGADYSLNPDYFAMQPSTSVEIIDIVVQRGSDLLSFSDGLAVFIREPEVLKETMLGTEIELGGLAAPVEMTLYLNASCPGAARLPVYYAAVSGTIRFDQLYVPWLNNETKETVAVFSNVELVDRQDPLERRALLDGDFSFLYEVGRPLQFF
;
A
#
# COMPACT_ATOMS: atom_id res chain seq x y z
N MET A 1 -0.77 -56.01 32.70
CA MET A 1 -0.31 -54.98 31.75
C MET A 1 -1.28 -53.82 31.83
N ALA A 2 -0.95 -52.80 32.61
CA ALA A 2 -1.83 -51.67 32.88
C ALA A 2 -1.39 -50.48 32.01
N ALA A 3 -2.31 -49.98 31.19
CA ALA A 3 -2.13 -48.77 30.39
C ALA A 3 -2.10 -47.54 31.30
N SER A 4 -1.03 -46.73 31.21
CA SER A 4 -0.94 -45.44 31.88
C SER A 4 -1.41 -44.34 30.94
N LEU A 5 -2.66 -43.91 31.16
CA LEU A 5 -3.43 -42.89 30.43
C LEU A 5 -2.96 -41.44 30.67
N ARG A 6 -1.70 -41.20 31.05
CA ARG A 6 -1.27 -39.93 31.66
C ARG A 6 -0.39 -39.01 30.83
N GLU A 7 0.02 -39.38 29.62
CA GLU A 7 0.99 -38.59 28.84
C GLU A 7 0.44 -37.91 27.58
N ILE A 8 -0.84 -38.11 27.24
CA ILE A 8 -1.43 -37.53 26.01
C ILE A 8 -1.95 -36.10 26.23
N GLY A 9 -2.05 -35.63 27.47
CA GLY A 9 -2.72 -34.36 27.82
C GLY A 9 -1.93 -33.07 27.62
N ALA A 10 -0.62 -33.13 27.32
CA ALA A 10 0.25 -31.93 27.34
C ALA A 10 0.60 -31.35 25.97
N LEU A 11 0.27 -32.03 24.86
CA LEU A 11 0.73 -31.61 23.52
C LEU A 11 -0.31 -30.84 22.68
N VAL A 12 -1.50 -30.57 23.23
CA VAL A 12 -2.61 -29.93 22.49
C VAL A 12 -2.70 -28.41 22.71
N LEU A 13 -1.93 -27.84 23.64
CA LEU A 13 -2.13 -26.44 24.08
C LEU A 13 -1.27 -25.38 23.36
N CYS A 14 -0.36 -25.75 22.44
CA CYS A 14 0.50 -24.78 21.74
C CYS A 14 0.00 -24.33 20.35
N GLY A 15 -1.17 -24.76 19.89
CA GLY A 15 -1.61 -24.54 18.50
C GLY A 15 -2.41 -23.26 18.23
N LEU A 16 -2.78 -22.46 19.24
CA LEU A 16 -3.83 -21.44 19.11
C LEU A 16 -3.37 -19.97 19.20
N LEU A 17 -2.06 -19.70 19.21
CA LEU A 17 -1.53 -18.32 19.36
C LEU A 17 -1.11 -17.63 18.06
N ALA A 18 -1.41 -18.20 16.89
CA ALA A 18 -1.01 -17.62 15.59
C ALA A 18 -2.14 -16.93 14.82
N ALA A 19 -3.27 -16.59 15.45
CA ALA A 19 -4.34 -15.79 14.85
C ALA A 19 -4.32 -14.37 15.44
N GLY A 20 -3.35 -13.56 15.02
CA GLY A 20 -3.19 -12.17 15.46
C GLY A 20 -2.90 -11.26 14.28
N CYS A 21 -3.72 -10.21 14.15
CA CYS A 21 -3.74 -9.14 13.14
C CYS A 21 -4.40 -9.52 11.80
N ALA A 22 -5.59 -8.97 11.57
CA ALA A 22 -6.23 -8.88 10.26
C ALA A 22 -5.32 -8.04 9.34
N LYS A 23 -4.44 -8.74 8.64
CA LYS A 23 -3.54 -8.22 7.61
C LYS A 23 -4.31 -8.35 6.30
N GLY A 24 -4.52 -7.25 5.58
CA GLY A 24 -5.18 -7.32 4.28
C GLY A 24 -4.47 -8.33 3.39
N THR A 25 -5.21 -9.28 2.84
CA THR A 25 -4.64 -10.33 1.99
C THR A 25 -4.33 -9.76 0.60
N GLY A 26 -3.06 -9.78 0.23
CA GLY A 26 -2.58 -9.23 -1.04
C GLY A 26 -1.12 -9.54 -1.31
N GLU A 27 -0.69 -9.22 -2.51
CA GLU A 27 0.67 -9.29 -3.00
C GLU A 27 1.01 -8.03 -3.79
N GLY A 28 2.29 -7.72 -3.91
CA GLY A 28 2.71 -6.59 -4.70
C GLY A 28 4.20 -6.38 -4.64
N SER A 29 4.68 -5.49 -5.49
CA SER A 29 6.07 -5.10 -5.58
C SER A 29 6.17 -3.60 -5.89
N ALA A 30 7.20 -2.95 -5.37
CA ALA A 30 7.60 -1.62 -5.82
C ALA A 30 9.13 -1.58 -5.74
N VAL A 31 9.78 -1.45 -6.87
CA VAL A 31 11.23 -1.54 -7.01
C VAL A 31 11.75 -0.41 -7.87
N GLY A 32 12.99 0.00 -7.63
CA GLY A 32 13.64 1.04 -8.42
C GLY A 32 14.72 1.73 -7.63
N GLN A 33 14.82 3.04 -7.77
CA GLN A 33 15.87 3.84 -7.13
C GLN A 33 15.30 4.99 -6.31
N VAL A 34 15.93 5.27 -5.17
CA VAL A 34 15.55 6.36 -4.27
C VAL A 34 16.75 7.25 -3.97
N TRP A 35 16.50 8.56 -4.01
CA TRP A 35 17.39 9.62 -3.58
C TRP A 35 16.75 10.32 -2.37
N ALA A 36 17.42 10.19 -1.23
CA ALA A 36 17.23 10.90 0.03
C ALA A 36 18.61 11.02 0.72
N PRO A 37 19.47 11.96 0.29
CA PRO A 37 20.86 12.04 0.75
C PRO A 37 20.99 12.22 2.27
N ASP A 38 20.03 12.88 2.89
CA ASP A 38 19.91 13.05 4.35
C ASP A 38 19.74 11.74 5.11
N CYS A 39 19.33 10.67 4.41
CA CYS A 39 19.18 9.31 4.93
C CYS A 39 20.21 8.33 4.37
N GLY A 40 21.22 8.82 3.65
CA GLY A 40 22.23 7.96 3.01
C GLY A 40 21.69 7.17 1.81
N LEU A 41 20.55 7.56 1.25
CA LEU A 41 20.02 7.02 0.01
C LEU A 41 20.41 7.97 -1.12
N ASP A 42 21.35 7.61 -1.97
CA ASP A 42 21.77 8.47 -3.10
C ASP A 42 21.78 7.64 -4.39
N GLY A 43 20.59 7.49 -4.98
CA GLY A 43 20.35 6.56 -6.07
C GLY A 43 20.46 5.11 -5.64
N ALA A 44 20.10 4.84 -4.38
CA ALA A 44 20.15 3.50 -3.81
C ALA A 44 19.04 2.64 -4.40
N ASP A 45 19.35 1.37 -4.69
CA ASP A 45 18.35 0.38 -5.04
C ASP A 45 17.34 0.24 -3.89
N TYR A 46 16.08 0.38 -4.23
CA TYR A 46 14.97 0.36 -3.29
C TYR A 46 14.00 -0.75 -3.65
N SER A 47 13.49 -1.41 -2.61
CA SER A 47 12.44 -2.42 -2.74
C SER A 47 11.50 -2.29 -1.54
N LEU A 48 10.24 -2.00 -1.84
CA LEU A 48 9.20 -1.87 -0.82
C LEU A 48 8.87 -3.24 -0.21
N ASN A 49 8.66 -4.26 -1.05
CA ASN A 49 8.16 -5.59 -0.64
C ASN A 49 6.96 -5.48 0.31
N PRO A 50 5.83 -4.91 -0.16
CA PRO A 50 4.68 -4.65 0.67
C PRO A 50 4.07 -5.96 1.18
N ASP A 51 3.63 -5.93 2.43
CA ASP A 51 2.90 -7.02 3.07
C ASP A 51 1.63 -6.54 3.77
N TYR A 52 1.34 -5.24 3.72
CA TYR A 52 0.11 -4.66 4.21
C TYR A 52 -0.60 -3.88 3.10
N PHE A 53 -1.87 -4.21 2.89
CA PHE A 53 -2.72 -3.61 1.88
C PHE A 53 -4.03 -3.17 2.53
N ALA A 54 -4.44 -1.94 2.28
CA ALA A 54 -5.70 -1.43 2.80
C ALA A 54 -6.35 -0.47 1.80
N MET A 55 -7.67 -0.39 1.88
CA MET A 55 -8.46 0.58 1.11
C MET A 55 -9.47 1.25 2.04
N GLN A 56 -9.52 2.57 1.96
CA GLN A 56 -10.46 3.42 2.70
C GLN A 56 -11.36 4.15 1.72
N PRO A 57 -12.52 3.57 1.38
CA PRO A 57 -13.52 4.24 0.57
C PRO A 57 -14.27 5.30 1.37
N SER A 58 -14.53 6.46 0.76
CA SER A 58 -15.43 7.48 1.31
C SER A 58 -16.60 7.73 0.36
N THR A 59 -17.76 7.18 0.70
CA THR A 59 -18.99 7.30 -0.12
C THR A 59 -19.55 8.72 -0.14
N SER A 60 -19.24 9.55 0.87
CA SER A 60 -19.80 10.92 0.97
C SER A 60 -19.15 11.91 0.02
N VAL A 61 -17.89 11.65 -0.38
CA VAL A 61 -17.10 12.53 -1.26
C VAL A 61 -16.56 11.76 -2.48
N GLU A 62 -17.00 10.51 -2.66
CA GLU A 62 -16.67 9.64 -3.81
C GLU A 62 -15.16 9.59 -4.11
N ILE A 63 -14.40 9.19 -3.10
CA ILE A 63 -12.95 8.98 -3.20
C ILE A 63 -12.58 7.60 -2.65
N ILE A 64 -11.44 7.10 -3.10
CA ILE A 64 -10.80 5.90 -2.56
C ILE A 64 -9.34 6.21 -2.25
N ASP A 65 -8.94 5.94 -1.01
CA ASP A 65 -7.55 5.91 -0.58
C ASP A 65 -7.07 4.46 -0.50
N ILE A 66 -6.01 4.11 -1.22
CA ILE A 66 -5.35 2.80 -1.16
C ILE A 66 -3.99 2.97 -0.51
N VAL A 67 -3.65 2.06 0.40
CA VAL A 67 -2.33 1.99 1.04
C VAL A 67 -1.70 0.65 0.73
N VAL A 68 -0.47 0.69 0.21
CA VAL A 68 0.38 -0.46 -0.10
C VAL A 68 1.70 -0.26 0.63
N GLN A 69 1.96 -1.01 1.69
CA GLN A 69 3.10 -0.71 2.57
C GLN A 69 3.78 -1.95 3.12
N ARG A 70 5.01 -1.75 3.58
CA ARG A 70 5.76 -2.75 4.33
C ARG A 70 5.60 -2.51 5.82
N GLY A 71 5.27 -3.56 6.56
CA GLY A 71 5.16 -3.55 8.02
C GLY A 71 3.72 -3.68 8.53
N SER A 72 3.36 -2.86 9.51
CA SER A 72 2.02 -2.85 10.11
C SER A 72 1.23 -1.63 9.65
N ASP A 73 0.00 -1.47 10.12
CA ASP A 73 -0.85 -0.27 9.98
C ASP A 73 -0.27 1.02 10.60
N LEU A 74 0.91 0.98 11.21
CA LEU A 74 1.55 2.11 11.87
C LEU A 74 2.43 2.89 10.90
N LEU A 75 1.83 3.90 10.24
CA LEU A 75 2.49 4.76 9.25
C LEU A 75 3.87 5.28 9.68
N SER A 76 4.05 5.63 10.96
CA SER A 76 5.30 6.19 11.49
C SER A 76 6.51 5.26 11.41
N PHE A 77 6.29 3.96 11.17
CA PHE A 77 7.35 2.94 11.13
C PHE A 77 7.28 2.09 9.85
N SER A 78 6.58 2.58 8.83
CA SER A 78 6.37 1.90 7.56
C SER A 78 6.81 2.77 6.40
N ASP A 79 7.44 2.14 5.42
CA ASP A 79 7.50 2.71 4.08
C ASP A 79 6.27 2.24 3.31
N GLY A 80 5.76 3.05 2.40
CA GLY A 80 4.62 2.66 1.59
C GLY A 80 4.24 3.65 0.52
N LEU A 81 3.33 3.19 -0.33
CA LEU A 81 2.68 3.95 -1.38
C LEU A 81 1.24 4.21 -0.95
N ALA A 82 0.81 5.46 -1.05
CA ALA A 82 -0.58 5.87 -0.99
C ALA A 82 -1.05 6.19 -2.42
N VAL A 83 -2.14 5.58 -2.85
CA VAL A 83 -2.79 5.84 -4.12
C VAL A 83 -4.17 6.43 -3.85
N PHE A 84 -4.35 7.68 -4.24
CA PHE A 84 -5.60 8.42 -4.08
C PHE A 84 -6.34 8.47 -5.41
N ILE A 85 -7.59 8.02 -5.41
CA ILE A 85 -8.45 7.99 -6.59
C ILE A 85 -9.59 8.99 -6.42
N ARG A 86 -9.64 9.96 -7.34
CA ARG A 86 -10.79 10.84 -7.53
C ARG A 86 -11.81 10.18 -8.43
N GLU A 87 -13.09 10.28 -8.07
CA GLU A 87 -14.20 9.79 -8.90
C GLU A 87 -13.99 8.33 -9.34
N PRO A 88 -13.84 7.38 -8.38
CA PRO A 88 -13.49 5.99 -8.68
C PRO A 88 -14.53 5.27 -9.53
N GLU A 89 -15.78 5.78 -9.56
CA GLU A 89 -16.82 5.31 -10.48
C GLU A 89 -16.43 5.54 -11.94
N VAL A 90 -16.04 6.77 -12.30
CA VAL A 90 -15.62 7.10 -13.65
C VAL A 90 -14.40 6.28 -14.06
N LEU A 91 -13.43 6.13 -13.15
CA LEU A 91 -12.24 5.30 -13.40
C LEU A 91 -12.64 3.84 -13.66
N LYS A 92 -13.47 3.25 -12.80
CA LYS A 92 -13.92 1.85 -12.94
C LYS A 92 -14.70 1.62 -14.24
N GLU A 93 -15.56 2.56 -14.64
CA GLU A 93 -16.43 2.38 -15.80
C GLU A 93 -15.74 2.64 -17.14
N THR A 94 -14.73 3.52 -17.17
CA THR A 94 -14.19 4.06 -18.43
C THR A 94 -12.68 3.88 -18.62
N MET A 95 -11.92 3.61 -17.55
CA MET A 95 -10.45 3.65 -17.59
C MET A 95 -9.77 2.33 -17.15
N LEU A 96 -10.53 1.26 -16.86
CA LEU A 96 -9.92 -0.02 -16.58
C LEU A 96 -9.13 -0.54 -17.80
N GLY A 97 -7.95 -1.09 -17.55
CA GLY A 97 -7.04 -1.59 -18.56
C GLY A 97 -6.31 -0.52 -19.38
N THR A 98 -6.52 0.78 -19.10
CA THR A 98 -5.79 1.88 -19.77
C THR A 98 -4.72 2.48 -18.86
N GLU A 99 -3.66 3.03 -19.48
CA GLU A 99 -2.63 3.75 -18.75
C GLU A 99 -3.13 5.15 -18.35
N ILE A 100 -3.03 5.45 -17.06
CA ILE A 100 -3.41 6.73 -16.46
C ILE A 100 -2.14 7.48 -16.11
N GLU A 101 -1.94 8.65 -16.73
CA GLU A 101 -0.81 9.54 -16.45
C GLU A 101 -0.90 10.13 -15.03
N LEU A 102 0.23 10.09 -14.31
CA LEU A 102 0.40 10.70 -12.99
C LEU A 102 0.96 12.12 -13.10
N GLY A 103 0.81 12.92 -12.04
CA GLY A 103 1.43 14.25 -11.93
C GLY A 103 0.67 15.43 -12.60
N GLY A 104 -0.48 15.17 -13.23
CA GLY A 104 -1.32 16.23 -13.80
C GLY A 104 -2.14 17.02 -12.76
N LEU A 105 -2.40 18.31 -13.02
CA LEU A 105 -3.16 19.22 -12.15
C LEU A 105 -4.61 18.77 -11.82
N ALA A 106 -5.14 17.82 -12.59
CA ALA A 106 -6.44 17.20 -12.38
C ALA A 106 -6.38 15.69 -12.67
N ALA A 107 -5.24 15.04 -12.40
CA ALA A 107 -5.10 13.61 -12.64
C ALA A 107 -6.17 12.85 -11.83
N PRO A 108 -6.88 11.85 -12.40
CA PRO A 108 -7.87 11.09 -11.63
C PRO A 108 -7.23 10.24 -10.53
N VAL A 109 -5.92 10.01 -10.63
CA VAL A 109 -5.14 9.25 -9.65
C VAL A 109 -3.93 10.08 -9.21
N GLU A 110 -3.69 10.11 -7.91
CA GLU A 110 -2.45 10.61 -7.32
C GLU A 110 -1.73 9.47 -6.61
N MET A 111 -0.40 9.53 -6.60
CA MET A 111 0.43 8.56 -5.91
C MET A 111 1.46 9.28 -5.05
N THR A 112 1.64 8.82 -3.83
CA THR A 112 2.62 9.34 -2.87
C THR A 112 3.44 8.21 -2.29
N LEU A 113 4.75 8.34 -2.25
CA LEU A 113 5.66 7.46 -1.52
C LEU A 113 6.01 8.09 -0.17
N TYR A 114 6.01 7.30 0.89
CA TYR A 114 6.56 7.69 2.18
C TYR A 114 7.64 6.72 2.64
N LEU A 115 8.71 7.25 3.23
CA LEU A 115 9.91 6.50 3.61
C LEU A 115 10.14 6.52 5.13
N ASN A 116 9.10 6.34 5.95
CA ASN A 116 9.22 6.56 7.40
C ASN A 116 10.08 5.51 8.10
N ALA A 117 10.23 4.31 7.52
CA ALA A 117 11.08 3.26 8.08
C ALA A 117 12.52 3.36 7.54
N SER A 118 12.68 3.57 6.22
CA SER A 118 13.99 3.65 5.57
C SER A 118 14.69 4.99 5.80
N CYS A 119 13.92 6.05 6.02
CA CYS A 119 14.38 7.42 6.14
C CYS A 119 13.54 8.17 7.20
N PRO A 120 13.68 7.81 8.49
CA PRO A 120 13.04 8.54 9.58
C PRO A 120 13.72 9.91 9.68
N GLY A 121 13.21 10.91 8.96
CA GLY A 121 13.91 12.17 8.69
C GLY A 121 14.50 12.87 9.92
N ALA A 122 15.46 13.77 9.70
CA ALA A 122 16.02 14.59 10.75
C ALA A 122 14.89 15.38 11.46
N ALA A 123 14.77 15.21 12.78
CA ALA A 123 13.66 15.70 13.62
C ALA A 123 12.28 15.00 13.45
N ARG A 124 12.22 13.77 12.91
CA ARG A 124 10.98 12.98 12.72
C ARG A 124 9.97 13.59 11.74
N LEU A 125 10.42 14.43 10.81
CA LEU A 125 9.57 14.83 9.70
C LEU A 125 9.59 13.69 8.66
N PRO A 126 8.44 13.03 8.41
CA PRO A 126 8.33 11.97 7.42
C PRO A 126 8.67 12.48 6.01
N VAL A 127 9.38 11.64 5.25
CA VAL A 127 9.81 11.95 3.89
C VAL A 127 8.72 11.49 2.94
N TYR A 128 8.09 12.45 2.27
CA TYR A 128 6.95 12.23 1.36
C TYR A 128 7.28 12.71 -0.04
N TYR A 129 7.19 11.82 -1.03
CA TYR A 129 7.38 12.14 -2.44
C TYR A 129 6.06 12.00 -3.18
N ALA A 130 5.68 13.01 -3.96
CA ALA A 130 4.49 12.97 -4.81
C ALA A 130 4.89 12.60 -6.24
N ALA A 131 4.11 11.73 -6.87
CA ALA A 131 4.31 11.38 -8.28
C ALA A 131 4.11 12.60 -9.18
N VAL A 132 5.07 12.85 -10.06
CA VAL A 132 5.08 13.96 -11.03
C VAL A 132 5.07 13.47 -12.48
N SER A 133 5.38 12.20 -12.72
CA SER A 133 5.29 11.56 -14.04
C SER A 133 5.15 10.03 -13.90
N GLY A 134 4.95 9.35 -15.03
CA GLY A 134 4.75 7.91 -15.11
C GLY A 134 3.27 7.54 -15.18
N THR A 135 2.99 6.24 -15.24
CA THR A 135 1.64 5.73 -15.45
C THR A 135 1.22 4.72 -14.40
N ILE A 136 -0.08 4.64 -14.16
CA ILE A 136 -0.74 3.55 -13.43
C ILE A 136 -1.90 3.02 -14.25
N ARG A 137 -2.08 1.70 -14.28
CA ARG A 137 -3.19 1.01 -14.94
C ARG A 137 -3.87 0.11 -13.93
N PHE A 138 -5.18 0.25 -13.81
CA PHE A 138 -6.00 -0.64 -12.99
C PHE A 138 -6.60 -1.74 -13.88
N ASP A 139 -6.27 -2.99 -13.60
CA ASP A 139 -6.89 -4.15 -14.25
C ASP A 139 -8.18 -4.56 -13.57
N GLN A 140 -8.26 -4.34 -12.26
CA GLN A 140 -9.46 -4.47 -11.44
C GLN A 140 -9.49 -3.34 -10.42
N LEU A 141 -10.67 -2.77 -10.18
CA LEU A 141 -10.87 -1.80 -9.10
C LEU A 141 -12.17 -2.10 -8.39
N TYR A 142 -12.09 -2.43 -7.10
CA TYR A 142 -13.27 -2.57 -6.26
C TYR A 142 -13.78 -1.19 -5.80
N VAL A 143 -15.06 -0.91 -6.05
CA VAL A 143 -15.71 0.35 -5.65
C VAL A 143 -16.99 0.02 -4.87
N PRO A 144 -17.03 0.17 -3.54
CA PRO A 144 -18.06 -0.46 -2.69
C PRO A 144 -19.51 -0.09 -3.00
N TRP A 145 -19.76 1.09 -3.57
CA TRP A 145 -21.10 1.58 -3.89
C TRP A 145 -21.59 1.21 -5.29
N LEU A 146 -20.74 0.57 -6.10
CA LEU A 146 -21.09 0.08 -7.42
C LEU A 146 -21.35 -1.42 -7.41
N ASN A 147 -21.87 -1.92 -8.54
CA ASN A 147 -21.88 -3.35 -8.77
C ASN A 147 -20.45 -3.83 -9.02
N ASN A 148 -20.01 -4.85 -8.29
CA ASN A 148 -18.67 -5.42 -8.41
C ASN A 148 -18.77 -6.93 -8.60
N GLU A 149 -18.06 -7.45 -9.59
CA GLU A 149 -17.93 -8.89 -9.79
C GLU A 149 -17.05 -9.53 -8.71
N THR A 150 -15.99 -8.82 -8.31
CA THR A 150 -15.04 -9.26 -7.28
C THR A 150 -14.77 -8.13 -6.29
N LYS A 151 -14.17 -8.46 -5.14
CA LYS A 151 -13.66 -7.47 -4.17
C LYS A 151 -12.19 -7.12 -4.41
N GLU A 152 -11.66 -7.49 -5.56
CA GLU A 152 -10.25 -7.38 -5.86
C GLU A 152 -9.91 -6.00 -6.43
N THR A 153 -8.72 -5.53 -6.11
CA THR A 153 -8.11 -4.37 -6.76
C THR A 153 -6.73 -4.77 -7.24
N VAL A 154 -6.49 -4.60 -8.53
CA VAL A 154 -5.24 -4.96 -9.20
C VAL A 154 -4.76 -3.75 -9.99
N ALA A 155 -3.54 -3.33 -9.74
CA ALA A 155 -2.92 -2.24 -10.47
C ALA A 155 -1.45 -2.52 -10.78
N VAL A 156 -0.99 -1.96 -11.88
CA VAL A 156 0.41 -1.95 -12.31
C VAL A 156 0.80 -0.51 -12.56
N PHE A 157 1.98 -0.09 -12.10
CA PHE A 157 2.51 1.24 -12.37
C PHE A 157 3.92 1.14 -12.94
N SER A 158 4.27 2.09 -13.79
CA SER A 158 5.54 2.03 -14.53
C SER A 158 6.15 3.41 -14.71
N ASN A 159 7.48 3.46 -14.63
CA ASN A 159 8.31 4.65 -14.73
C ASN A 159 7.80 5.81 -13.87
N VAL A 160 7.33 5.53 -12.65
CA VAL A 160 6.76 6.55 -11.78
C VAL A 160 7.88 7.35 -11.13
N GLU A 161 8.03 8.60 -11.53
CA GLU A 161 8.92 9.54 -10.86
C GLU A 161 8.16 10.25 -9.75
N LEU A 162 8.65 10.12 -8.52
CA LEU A 162 8.13 10.82 -7.35
C LEU A 162 9.17 11.78 -6.82
N VAL A 163 8.76 12.97 -6.38
CA VAL A 163 9.68 14.00 -5.87
C VAL A 163 9.17 14.60 -4.56
N ASP A 164 10.09 15.04 -3.71
CA ASP A 164 9.76 16.01 -2.67
C ASP A 164 9.49 17.36 -3.34
N ARG A 165 8.36 17.99 -3.01
CA ARG A 165 8.01 19.30 -3.59
C ARG A 165 8.95 20.41 -3.12
N GLN A 166 9.62 20.24 -1.99
CA GLN A 166 10.56 21.22 -1.45
C GLN A 166 11.91 21.12 -2.15
N ASP A 167 12.41 19.90 -2.35
CA ASP A 167 13.75 19.63 -2.89
C ASP A 167 13.73 18.59 -4.05
N PRO A 168 13.04 18.87 -5.18
CA PRO A 168 12.73 17.86 -6.19
C PRO A 168 13.94 17.30 -6.95
N LEU A 169 15.07 18.00 -6.94
CA LEU A 169 16.30 17.56 -7.61
C LEU A 169 17.14 16.62 -6.74
N GLU A 170 17.06 16.77 -5.42
CA GLU A 170 17.86 15.99 -4.47
C GLU A 170 17.06 14.83 -3.87
N ARG A 171 15.75 15.01 -3.73
CA ARG A 171 14.83 14.07 -3.07
C ARG A 171 13.80 13.57 -4.06
N ARG A 172 14.05 12.37 -4.57
CA ARG A 172 13.20 11.75 -5.59
C ARG A 172 13.25 10.24 -5.55
N ALA A 173 12.34 9.60 -6.25
CA ALA A 173 12.30 8.16 -6.47
C ALA A 173 11.85 7.88 -7.91
N LEU A 174 12.37 6.80 -8.49
CA LEU A 174 11.89 6.26 -9.76
C LEU A 174 11.52 4.80 -9.51
N LEU A 175 10.23 4.47 -9.62
CA LEU A 175 9.69 3.17 -9.23
C LEU A 175 8.83 2.54 -10.33
N ASP A 176 8.93 1.23 -10.42
CA ASP A 176 8.03 0.33 -11.13
C ASP A 176 7.44 -0.67 -10.15
N GLY A 177 6.24 -1.16 -10.43
CA GLY A 177 5.64 -2.15 -9.55
C GLY A 177 4.19 -2.46 -9.84
N ASP A 178 3.62 -3.22 -8.92
CA ASP A 178 2.28 -3.77 -9.01
C ASP A 178 1.73 -4.03 -7.60
N PHE A 179 0.41 -4.13 -7.51
CA PHE A 179 -0.25 -4.67 -6.33
C PHE A 179 -1.57 -5.32 -6.70
N SER A 180 -1.89 -6.40 -5.99
CA SER A 180 -3.20 -7.05 -5.98
C SER A 180 -3.61 -7.33 -4.54
N PHE A 181 -4.85 -6.98 -4.19
CA PHE A 181 -5.40 -7.35 -2.88
C PHE A 181 -6.93 -7.44 -2.91
N LEU A 182 -7.47 -8.15 -1.94
CA LEU A 182 -8.91 -8.22 -1.70
C LEU A 182 -9.33 -7.19 -0.66
N TYR A 183 -10.43 -6.47 -0.94
CA TYR A 183 -11.03 -5.60 0.05
C TYR A 183 -11.64 -6.39 1.21
N GLU A 184 -11.04 -6.22 2.38
CA GLU A 184 -11.54 -6.76 3.64
C GLU A 184 -12.04 -5.62 4.53
N VAL A 185 -13.30 -5.71 4.96
CA VAL A 185 -13.81 -4.80 5.99
C VAL A 185 -13.18 -5.24 7.31
N GLY A 186 -12.12 -4.53 7.74
CA GLY A 186 -11.63 -4.64 9.10
C GLY A 186 -12.77 -4.32 10.07
N ARG A 187 -13.20 -5.30 10.87
CA ARG A 187 -14.01 -4.95 12.06
C ARG A 187 -13.09 -4.10 12.94
N PRO A 188 -13.49 -2.90 13.39
CA PRO A 188 -12.71 -2.20 14.40
C PRO A 188 -12.49 -3.17 15.55
N LEU A 189 -11.25 -3.27 16.05
CA LEU A 189 -10.97 -3.94 17.31
C LEU A 189 -11.92 -3.34 18.33
N GLN A 190 -12.94 -4.09 18.76
CA GLN A 190 -13.75 -3.66 19.88
C GLN A 190 -12.82 -3.64 21.09
N PHE A 191 -12.54 -2.44 21.60
CA PHE A 191 -11.93 -2.30 22.92
C PHE A 191 -12.91 -2.91 23.92
N PHE A 192 -12.57 -4.07 24.48
CA PHE A 192 -13.22 -4.62 25.66
C PHE A 192 -12.66 -3.93 26.91
#